data_AF-A0A521ZM55-F1
#
_entry.id   AF-A0A521ZM55-F1
#
_cell.length_a   1.000
_cell.length_b   1.000
_cell.length_c   1.000
_cell.angle_alpha   90.00
_cell.angle_beta   90.00
_cell.angle_gamma   90.00
#
_symmetry.space_group_name_H-M   'P 1'
#
loop_
_entity.id
_entity.type
_entity.pdbx_description
1 polymer ?
#
loop_
_entity_poly.entity_id
_entity_poly.type
_entity_poly.pdbx_seq_one_letter_code
_entity_poly.pdbx_strand_id
1 'polypeptide(L)'
;MAFARCLSLQRSSDIMQTPDNAVAYRLDQSGLTTWLPAMGAAVSLDEEVNDLVALLREHATHPGILSEHLARALAVASMGSRHLWEDLGLASRDQLQALMQEHFTSLKALNTHNMRWKKFFYRTLCERADILICKSPHCADCEDQPKCFAPY
;
A
#
# COMPACT_ATOMS: atom_id res chain seq x y z
N MET A 1 13.06 -34.82 13.32
CA MET A 1 14.27 -35.46 12.72
C MET A 1 14.62 -34.63 11.50
N ALA A 2 15.72 -33.86 11.52
CA ALA A 2 17.11 -34.32 11.34
C ALA A 2 17.44 -34.55 9.84
N PHE A 3 18.54 -34.08 9.27
CA PHE A 3 19.63 -33.22 9.77
C PHE A 3 20.33 -32.58 8.54
N ALA A 4 21.03 -31.45 8.69
CA ALA A 4 21.83 -30.88 7.62
C ALA A 4 23.07 -31.74 7.29
N ARG A 5 23.62 -31.62 6.07
CA ARG A 5 25.06 -31.88 5.88
C ARG A 5 25.73 -31.03 4.80
N CYS A 6 26.87 -30.48 5.17
CA CYS A 6 27.77 -29.65 4.37
C CYS A 6 29.00 -30.47 3.95
N LEU A 7 29.53 -30.18 2.76
CA LEU A 7 30.85 -30.56 2.22
C LEU A 7 31.26 -29.39 1.32
N SER A 8 31.95 -28.34 1.78
CA SER A 8 33.36 -28.28 2.21
C SER A 8 34.36 -28.71 1.13
N LEU A 9 35.25 -27.79 0.71
CA LEU A 9 36.69 -27.96 0.44
C LEU A 9 37.27 -26.54 0.18
N GLN A 10 37.74 -25.86 1.25
CA GLN A 10 39.14 -25.42 1.47
C GLN A 10 39.52 -24.06 0.79
N ARG A 11 39.69 -22.97 1.56
CA ARG A 11 40.90 -22.54 2.34
C ARG A 11 42.05 -22.17 1.38
N SER A 12 42.64 -20.96 1.36
CA SER A 12 42.81 -19.88 2.36
C SER A 12 42.90 -18.50 1.64
N SER A 13 42.96 -17.29 2.23
CA SER A 13 43.15 -16.81 3.62
C SER A 13 42.26 -15.56 3.89
N ASP A 14 42.77 -14.56 4.63
CA ASP A 14 42.40 -13.14 4.70
C ASP A 14 40.91 -12.79 4.88
N ILE A 15 40.46 -12.94 6.12
CA ILE A 15 39.35 -12.12 6.64
C ILE A 15 39.87 -10.69 6.77
N MET A 16 39.44 -9.81 5.88
CA MET A 16 39.49 -8.36 6.10
C MET A 16 38.06 -7.86 6.29
N GLN A 17 37.75 -7.46 7.52
CA GLN A 17 36.44 -6.91 7.89
C GLN A 17 36.25 -5.56 7.19
N THR A 18 35.21 -5.42 6.37
CA THR A 18 34.81 -4.14 5.74
C THR A 18 33.46 -3.67 6.29
N PRO A 19 33.18 -2.35 6.36
CA PRO A 19 32.04 -1.81 7.10
C PRO A 19 30.69 -2.01 6.40
N ASP A 20 29.60 -1.92 7.19
CA ASP A 20 28.20 -2.25 6.88
C ASP A 20 27.49 -1.36 5.81
N ASN A 21 28.18 -0.86 4.79
CA ASN A 21 27.58 0.01 3.77
C ASN A 21 28.16 -0.13 2.34
N ALA A 22 28.63 -1.32 1.97
CA ALA A 22 29.16 -1.60 0.64
C ALA A 22 28.08 -1.50 -0.47
N VAL A 23 27.95 -0.31 -1.07
CA VAL A 23 27.14 -0.08 -2.28
C VAL A 23 27.80 -0.81 -3.46
N ALA A 24 27.06 -1.66 -4.16
CA ALA A 24 27.57 -2.41 -5.30
C ALA A 24 27.69 -1.51 -6.55
N TYR A 25 28.85 -0.89 -6.74
CA TYR A 25 29.16 -0.16 -7.97
C TYR A 25 29.47 -1.13 -9.11
N ARG A 26 28.77 -0.98 -10.25
CA ARG A 26 29.14 -1.63 -11.51
C ARG A 26 29.74 -0.56 -12.42
N LEU A 27 31.02 -0.72 -12.78
CA LEU A 27 31.69 0.20 -13.71
C LEU A 27 31.23 -0.09 -15.14
N ASP A 28 30.67 0.92 -15.80
CA ASP A 28 30.57 0.98 -17.26
C ASP A 28 31.81 1.70 -17.85
N GLN A 29 32.15 1.41 -19.10
CA GLN A 29 33.35 1.89 -19.78
C GLN A 29 33.34 3.40 -20.10
N SER A 30 32.23 4.11 -19.84
CA SER A 30 32.05 5.53 -20.18
C SER A 30 32.43 6.54 -19.09
N GLY A 31 32.71 6.10 -17.85
CA GLY A 31 33.31 6.94 -16.81
C GLY A 31 32.44 8.08 -16.22
N LEU A 32 31.15 8.17 -16.57
CA LEU A 32 30.25 9.20 -16.04
C LEU A 32 29.48 8.69 -14.81
N THR A 33 29.59 9.41 -13.70
CA THR A 33 28.85 9.11 -12.46
C THR A 33 27.42 9.66 -12.54
N THR A 34 26.50 8.88 -13.10
CA THR A 34 25.08 9.20 -13.03
C THR A 34 24.53 8.83 -11.66
N TRP A 35 24.07 9.84 -10.91
CA TRP A 35 23.31 9.62 -9.68
C TRP A 35 21.95 8.98 -10.03
N LEU A 36 21.82 7.66 -9.84
CA LEU A 36 20.50 7.08 -9.65
C LEU A 36 20.08 7.38 -8.20
N PRO A 37 19.01 8.16 -7.94
CA PRO A 37 18.43 8.16 -6.61
C PRO A 37 17.98 6.74 -6.27
N ALA A 38 18.16 6.33 -5.01
CA ALA A 38 17.69 5.04 -4.55
C ALA A 38 16.19 4.91 -4.87
N MET A 39 15.82 3.87 -5.61
CA MET A 39 14.46 3.66 -6.09
C MET A 39 13.51 3.30 -4.94
N GLY A 40 13.08 4.30 -4.17
CA GLY A 40 11.72 4.33 -3.66
C GLY A 40 10.81 4.41 -4.88
N ALA A 41 10.40 3.25 -5.39
CA ALA A 41 9.60 3.16 -6.60
C ALA A 41 8.30 3.95 -6.40
N ALA A 42 8.13 5.04 -7.16
CA ALA A 42 6.86 5.73 -7.23
C ALA A 42 5.85 4.78 -7.85
N VAL A 43 4.93 4.26 -7.04
CA VAL A 43 3.80 3.45 -7.50
C VAL A 43 3.02 4.28 -8.52
N SER A 44 2.71 3.70 -9.67
CA SER A 44 1.91 4.40 -10.67
C SER A 44 0.47 4.55 -10.19
N LEU A 45 -0.20 5.63 -10.62
CA LEU A 45 -1.61 5.88 -10.30
C LEU A 45 -2.50 4.69 -10.70
N ASP A 46 -2.19 4.04 -11.81
CA ASP A 46 -2.92 2.87 -12.30
C ASP A 46 -2.73 1.64 -11.38
N GLU A 47 -1.53 1.40 -10.87
CA GLU A 47 -1.29 0.34 -9.86
C GLU A 47 -2.06 0.61 -8.57
N GLU A 48 -2.05 1.85 -8.07
CA GLU A 48 -2.76 2.23 -6.84
C GLU A 48 -4.29 2.10 -6.98
N VAL A 49 -4.84 2.51 -8.14
CA VAL A 49 -6.26 2.28 -8.47
C VAL A 49 -6.55 0.78 -8.58
N ASN A 50 -5.66 -0.02 -9.17
CA ASN A 50 -5.86 -1.47 -9.28
C ASN A 50 -5.80 -2.19 -7.92
N ASP A 51 -4.90 -1.81 -7.02
CA ASP A 51 -4.83 -2.31 -5.62
C ASP A 51 -6.18 -2.04 -4.90
N LEU A 52 -6.71 -0.82 -5.02
CA LEU A 52 -8.01 -0.46 -4.42
C LEU A 52 -9.20 -1.18 -5.08
N VAL A 53 -9.20 -1.35 -6.40
CA VAL A 53 -10.23 -2.14 -7.11
C VAL A 53 -10.22 -3.58 -6.63
N ALA A 54 -9.05 -4.20 -6.46
CA ALA A 54 -8.92 -5.57 -5.97
C ALA A 54 -9.50 -5.71 -4.55
N LEU A 55 -9.12 -4.81 -3.63
CA LEU A 55 -9.66 -4.74 -2.27
C LEU A 55 -11.19 -4.62 -2.26
N LEU A 56 -11.74 -3.70 -3.06
CA LEU A 56 -13.18 -3.44 -3.09
C LEU A 56 -13.96 -4.60 -3.73
N ARG A 57 -13.42 -5.21 -4.80
CA ARG A 57 -14.01 -6.39 -5.47
C ARG A 57 -14.12 -7.58 -4.52
N GLU A 58 -13.07 -7.88 -3.76
CA GLU A 58 -13.04 -9.00 -2.80
C GLU A 58 -14.13 -8.86 -1.72
N HIS A 59 -14.47 -7.63 -1.36
CA HIS A 59 -15.47 -7.30 -0.35
C HIS A 59 -16.84 -6.88 -0.93
N ALA A 60 -17.08 -7.12 -2.22
CA ALA A 60 -18.38 -6.88 -2.84
C ALA A 60 -19.46 -7.78 -2.23
N THR A 61 -20.53 -7.17 -1.73
CA THR A 61 -21.65 -7.89 -1.08
C THR A 61 -22.43 -8.73 -2.10
N HIS A 62 -22.54 -8.21 -3.32
CA HIS A 62 -23.19 -8.88 -4.45
C HIS A 62 -22.27 -8.76 -5.68
N PRO A 63 -21.37 -9.73 -5.93
CA PRO A 63 -20.45 -9.68 -7.06
C PRO A 63 -21.17 -9.63 -8.40
N GLY A 64 -20.83 -8.65 -9.24
CA GLY A 64 -21.40 -8.49 -10.58
C GLY A 64 -21.03 -7.17 -11.23
N ILE A 65 -21.60 -6.88 -12.40
CA ILE A 65 -21.27 -5.70 -13.20
C ILE A 65 -21.41 -4.38 -12.41
N LEU A 66 -22.42 -4.28 -11.52
CA LEU A 66 -22.59 -3.10 -10.67
C LEU A 66 -21.46 -2.95 -9.64
N SER A 67 -21.07 -4.02 -8.94
CA SER A 67 -20.00 -3.95 -7.93
C SER A 67 -18.65 -3.65 -8.57
N GLU A 68 -18.39 -4.12 -9.79
CA GLU A 68 -17.19 -3.80 -10.57
C GLU A 68 -17.09 -2.30 -10.89
N HIS A 69 -18.18 -1.70 -11.37
CA HIS A 69 -18.22 -0.26 -11.65
C HIS A 69 -18.11 0.58 -10.37
N LEU A 70 -18.78 0.16 -9.28
CA LEU A 70 -18.68 0.83 -7.98
C LEU A 70 -17.26 0.75 -7.40
N ALA A 71 -16.62 -0.43 -7.46
CA ALA A 71 -15.24 -0.61 -7.00
C ALA A 71 -14.27 0.31 -7.76
N ARG A 72 -14.41 0.39 -9.10
CA ARG A 72 -13.61 1.30 -9.93
C ARG A 72 -13.90 2.77 -9.64
N ALA A 73 -15.16 3.17 -9.47
CA ALA A 73 -15.52 4.54 -9.12
C ALA A 73 -14.95 4.96 -7.76
N LEU A 74 -15.07 4.11 -6.74
CA LEU A 74 -14.52 4.32 -5.39
C LEU A 74 -12.98 4.39 -5.40
N ALA A 75 -12.31 3.54 -6.17
CA ALA A 75 -10.86 3.56 -6.31
C ALA A 75 -10.38 4.86 -6.99
N VAL A 76 -10.95 5.23 -8.13
CA VAL A 76 -10.59 6.47 -8.85
C VAL A 76 -10.90 7.71 -8.02
N ALA A 77 -12.07 7.78 -7.37
CA ALA A 77 -12.41 8.90 -6.48
C ALA A 77 -11.55 8.95 -5.19
N SER A 78 -10.88 7.84 -4.83
CA SER A 78 -9.90 7.85 -3.74
C SER A 78 -8.63 8.63 -4.08
N MET A 79 -8.28 8.76 -5.36
CA MET A 79 -7.14 9.54 -5.84
C MET A 79 -7.36 11.07 -5.78
N GLY A 80 -8.61 11.52 -5.61
CA GLY A 80 -8.92 12.94 -5.48
C GLY A 80 -8.43 13.54 -4.16
N SER A 81 -8.20 14.85 -4.13
CA SER A 81 -7.71 15.56 -2.92
C SER A 81 -8.80 15.93 -1.91
N ARG A 82 -10.10 15.77 -2.25
CA ARG A 82 -11.24 16.14 -1.39
C ARG A 82 -11.71 14.95 -0.56
N HIS A 83 -12.84 15.10 0.14
CA HIS A 83 -13.48 13.95 0.76
C HIS A 83 -14.04 12.98 -0.30
N LEU A 84 -13.99 11.68 -0.02
CA LEU A 84 -14.42 10.65 -1.00
C LEU A 84 -15.87 10.83 -1.45
N TRP A 85 -16.75 11.33 -0.58
CA TRP A 85 -18.15 11.58 -0.93
C TRP A 85 -18.29 12.76 -1.91
N GLU A 86 -17.45 13.79 -1.81
CA GLU A 86 -17.41 14.92 -2.76
C GLU A 86 -16.83 14.48 -4.11
N ASP A 87 -15.76 13.68 -4.10
CA ASP A 87 -15.14 13.15 -5.32
C ASP A 87 -16.02 12.12 -6.06
N LEU A 88 -17.00 11.51 -5.37
CA LEU A 88 -18.06 10.68 -5.96
C LEU A 88 -19.30 11.49 -6.38
N GLY A 89 -19.36 12.80 -6.11
CA GLY A 89 -20.54 13.63 -6.39
C GLY A 89 -21.75 13.34 -5.49
N LEU A 90 -21.55 12.70 -4.33
CA LEU A 90 -22.59 12.45 -3.34
C LEU A 90 -22.91 13.74 -2.56
N ALA A 91 -24.12 13.85 -2.02
CA ALA A 91 -24.54 15.05 -1.28
C ALA A 91 -24.02 15.11 0.17
N SER A 92 -23.61 13.97 0.75
CA SER A 92 -23.10 13.92 2.12
C SER A 92 -22.23 12.69 2.42
N ARG A 93 -21.52 12.76 3.55
CA ARG A 93 -20.83 11.59 4.15
C ARG A 93 -21.78 10.43 4.43
N ASP A 94 -23.04 10.69 4.78
CA ASP A 94 -23.99 9.65 5.16
C ASP A 94 -24.50 8.85 3.96
N GLN A 95 -24.64 9.49 2.79
CA GLN A 95 -24.87 8.75 1.53
C GLN A 95 -23.72 7.78 1.22
N LEU A 96 -22.47 8.18 1.47
CA LEU A 96 -21.32 7.29 1.34
C LEU A 96 -21.31 6.17 2.41
N GLN A 97 -21.80 6.43 3.62
CA GLN A 97 -21.96 5.35 4.63
C GLN A 97 -23.02 4.33 4.18
N ALA A 98 -24.15 4.80 3.65
CA ALA A 98 -25.21 3.93 3.14
C ALA A 98 -24.74 3.09 1.94
N LEU A 99 -24.10 3.71 0.94
CA LEU A 99 -23.51 3.04 -0.21
C LEU A 99 -22.54 1.92 0.20
N MET A 100 -21.66 2.20 1.16
CA MET A 100 -20.70 1.21 1.66
C MET A 100 -21.36 0.13 2.52
N GLN A 101 -22.45 0.42 3.22
CA GLN A 101 -23.22 -0.56 3.98
C GLN A 101 -24.00 -1.52 3.07
N GLU A 102 -24.54 -1.04 1.96
CA GLU A 102 -25.33 -1.81 0.99
C GLU A 102 -24.45 -2.65 0.05
N HIS A 103 -23.39 -2.06 -0.51
CA HIS A 103 -22.59 -2.73 -1.54
C HIS A 103 -21.31 -3.38 -1.02
N PHE A 104 -20.78 -2.95 0.14
CA PHE A 104 -19.51 -3.42 0.70
C PHE A 104 -19.63 -3.75 2.20
N THR A 105 -20.69 -4.48 2.58
CA THR A 105 -21.09 -4.75 3.97
C THR A 105 -19.94 -5.30 4.83
N SER A 106 -19.07 -6.14 4.29
CA SER A 106 -17.91 -6.68 5.01
C SER A 106 -16.86 -5.60 5.34
N LEU A 107 -16.51 -4.72 4.40
CA LEU A 107 -15.66 -3.54 4.68
C LEU A 107 -16.32 -2.58 5.66
N LYS A 108 -17.65 -2.42 5.60
CA LYS A 108 -18.40 -1.61 6.57
C LYS A 108 -18.36 -2.17 7.98
N ALA A 109 -18.41 -3.50 8.13
CA ALA A 109 -18.25 -4.17 9.42
C ALA A 109 -16.81 -4.05 9.96
N LEU A 110 -15.79 -4.13 9.09
CA LEU A 110 -14.38 -3.97 9.46
C LEU A 110 -14.01 -2.54 9.85
N ASN A 111 -14.68 -1.51 9.30
CA ASN A 111 -14.47 -0.10 9.64
C ASN A 111 -15.20 0.29 10.95
N THR A 112 -14.91 -0.43 12.03
CA THR A 112 -15.56 -0.32 13.36
C THR A 112 -15.48 1.09 13.96
N HIS A 113 -14.34 1.77 13.79
CA HIS A 113 -14.10 3.12 14.30
C HIS A 113 -14.62 4.24 13.39
N ASN A 114 -15.39 3.92 12.33
CA ASN A 114 -15.93 4.91 11.37
C ASN A 114 -14.84 5.85 10.82
N MET A 115 -13.69 5.28 10.46
CA MET A 115 -12.57 5.98 9.85
C MET A 115 -12.99 6.58 8.49
N ARG A 116 -12.36 7.70 8.10
CA ARG A 116 -12.45 8.26 6.75
C ARG A 116 -12.09 7.16 5.73
N TRP A 117 -12.96 6.90 4.76
CA TRP A 117 -12.86 5.74 3.87
C TRP A 117 -11.52 5.61 3.13
N LYS A 118 -10.98 6.71 2.56
CA LYS A 118 -9.64 6.71 1.95
C LYS A 118 -8.58 6.17 2.94
N LYS A 119 -8.51 6.76 4.15
CA LYS A 119 -7.59 6.32 5.23
C LYS A 119 -7.79 4.85 5.63
N PHE A 120 -9.04 4.38 5.67
CA PHE A 120 -9.36 2.98 5.96
C PHE A 120 -8.83 2.04 4.87
N PHE A 121 -9.11 2.32 3.59
CA PHE A 121 -8.65 1.49 2.48
C PHE A 121 -7.13 1.36 2.44
N TYR A 122 -6.38 2.46 2.53
CA TYR A 122 -4.91 2.40 2.56
C TYR A 122 -4.37 1.63 3.76
N ARG A 123 -4.97 1.80 4.95
CA ARG A 123 -4.59 0.99 6.12
C ARG A 123 -4.76 -0.50 5.82
N THR A 124 -5.92 -0.92 5.30
CA THR A 124 -6.19 -2.31 4.95
C THR A 124 -5.23 -2.85 3.87
N LEU A 125 -4.89 -2.05 2.85
CA LEU A 125 -3.88 -2.43 1.84
C LEU A 125 -2.49 -2.64 2.45
N CYS A 126 -2.10 -1.80 3.41
CA CYS A 126 -0.77 -1.89 4.03
C CYS A 126 -0.67 -3.08 5.00
N GLU A 127 -1.72 -3.31 5.80
CA GLU A 127 -1.86 -4.51 6.64
C GLU A 127 -1.82 -5.80 5.80
N ARG A 128 -2.44 -5.82 4.62
CA ARG A 128 -2.40 -6.97 3.69
C ARG A 128 -1.02 -7.22 3.07
N ALA A 129 -0.23 -6.17 2.89
CA ALA A 129 1.09 -6.26 2.28
C ALA A 129 2.22 -6.61 3.28
N ASP A 130 1.88 -6.75 4.58
CA ASP A 130 2.85 -6.77 5.70
C ASP A 130 3.77 -5.52 5.72
N ILE A 131 3.27 -4.41 5.16
CA ILE A 131 4.00 -3.13 5.09
C ILE A 131 3.48 -2.24 6.22
N LEU A 132 4.30 -2.06 7.26
CA LEU A 132 4.00 -1.16 8.38
C LEU A 132 3.91 0.33 7.95
N ILE A 133 4.44 0.70 6.78
CA ILE A 133 4.47 2.07 6.27
C ILE A 133 3.27 2.31 5.32
N CYS A 134 2.37 3.21 5.72
CA CYS A 134 1.14 3.47 4.99
C CYS A 134 1.38 4.11 3.59
N LYS A 135 0.95 3.42 2.52
CA LYS A 135 1.01 3.85 1.11
C LYS A 135 0.14 5.07 0.75
N SER A 136 -0.69 5.60 1.67
CA SER A 136 -1.64 6.68 1.32
C SER A 136 -0.92 7.92 0.76
N PRO A 137 -1.31 8.45 -0.42
CA PRO A 137 -0.63 9.59 -1.07
C PRO A 137 -0.75 10.89 -0.26
N HIS A 138 -1.65 10.93 0.73
CA HIS A 138 -1.82 12.03 1.69
C HIS A 138 -1.43 11.64 3.12
N CYS A 139 -0.61 10.59 3.32
CA CYS A 139 -0.19 10.16 4.66
C CYS A 139 0.73 11.17 5.35
N ALA A 140 1.55 11.89 4.58
CA ALA A 140 2.46 12.91 5.09
C ALA A 140 1.70 14.12 5.68
N ASP A 141 0.58 14.51 5.07
CA ASP A 141 -0.24 15.66 5.48
C ASP A 141 -1.39 15.27 6.44
N CYS A 142 -1.42 14.02 6.91
CA CYS A 142 -2.50 13.52 7.75
C CYS A 142 -2.21 13.80 9.23
N GLU A 143 -3.01 14.69 9.85
CA GLU A 143 -2.91 15.03 11.30
C GLU A 143 -3.00 13.81 12.25
N ASP A 144 -3.58 12.70 11.79
CA ASP A 144 -3.64 11.45 12.54
C ASP A 144 -2.40 10.55 12.38
N GLN A 145 -1.45 10.89 11.51
CA GLN A 145 -0.28 10.06 11.21
C GLN A 145 0.46 9.58 12.47
N PRO A 146 0.68 10.40 13.52
CA PRO A 146 1.33 9.92 14.75
C PRO A 146 0.55 8.79 15.47
N LYS A 147 -0.77 8.73 15.31
CA LYS A 147 -1.63 7.69 15.90
C LYS A 147 -1.52 6.34 15.16
N CYS A 148 -1.04 6.33 13.93
CA CYS A 148 -0.83 5.12 13.14
C CYS A 148 0.46 4.37 13.51
N PHE A 149 1.42 5.05 14.16
CA PHE A 149 2.74 4.51 14.53
C PHE A 149 2.99 4.54 16.05
N ALA A 150 1.96 4.85 16.85
CA ALA A 150 2.07 4.77 18.30
C ALA A 150 2.24 3.30 18.74
N PRO A 151 3.13 2.99 19.69
CA PRO A 151 3.18 1.66 20.29
C PRO A 151 1.85 1.35 21.01
N TYR A 152 1.44 0.08 20.95
CA TYR A 152 0.23 -0.46 21.59
C TYR A 152 0.28 -0.36 23.12
#